data_AF-A0A954IB26-F1
#
_entry.id   AF-A0A954IB26-F1
#
_cell.length_a   1.000
_cell.length_b   1.000
_cell.length_c   1.000
_cell.angle_alpha   90.00
_cell.angle_beta   90.00
_cell.angle_gamma   90.00
#
_symmetry.space_group_name_H-M   'P 1'
#
loop_
_entity.id
_entity.type
_entity.pdbx_description
1 polymer ?
#
loop_
_entity_poly.entity_id
_entity_poly.type
_entity_poly.pdbx_seq_one_letter_code
_entity_poly.pdbx_strand_id
1 'polypeptide(L)' 'PERIDDQFKSIVQQALLIALGRDGSAMEIEVSLEFLRHQAAERQSRAKTDDEKMAATRAAVADYCQAVFGLNEFIYVD' A
#
# COMPACT_ATOMS: atom_id res chain seq x y z
N PRO A 1 -0.66 15.55 6.13
CA PRO A 1 -1.76 14.58 5.99
C PRO A 1 -2.18 14.42 4.52
N GLU A 2 -2.72 15.46 3.88
CA GLU A 2 -3.19 15.41 2.47
C GLU A 2 -2.10 14.96 1.49
N ARG A 3 -0.87 15.48 1.62
CA ARG A 3 0.23 15.11 0.72
C ARG A 3 0.64 13.63 0.78
N ILE A 4 0.44 12.97 1.92
CA ILE A 4 0.73 11.53 2.08
C ILE A 4 -0.43 10.70 1.50
N ASP A 5 -1.67 11.15 1.69
CA ASP A 5 -2.85 10.49 1.11
C ASP A 5 -2.83 10.53 -0.42
N ASP A 6 -2.45 11.66 -1.03
CA ASP A 6 -2.28 11.77 -2.48
C ASP A 6 -1.18 10.83 -3.00
N GLN A 7 -0.09 10.73 -2.26
CA GLN A 7 1.00 9.80 -2.57
C GLN A 7 0.53 8.35 -2.48
N PHE A 8 -0.19 7.98 -1.42
CA PHE A 8 -0.76 6.64 -1.26
C PHE A 8 -1.73 6.31 -2.38
N LYS A 9 -2.59 7.25 -2.79
CA LYS A 9 -3.53 7.04 -3.88
C LYS A 9 -2.82 6.72 -5.20
N SER A 10 -1.77 7.48 -5.54
CA SER A 10 -0.97 7.20 -6.74
C SER A 10 -0.29 5.82 -6.67
N ILE A 11 0.22 5.43 -5.50
CA ILE A 11 0.87 4.13 -5.30
C ILE A 11 -0.12 2.98 -5.42
N VAL A 12 -1.29 3.10 -4.78
CA VAL A 12 -2.38 2.11 -4.83
C VAL A 12 -2.83 1.86 -6.27
N GLN A 13 -3.06 2.93 -7.03
CA GLN A 13 -3.48 2.81 -8.44
C GLN A 13 -2.43 2.09 -9.28
N GLN A 14 -1.14 2.44 -9.10
CA GLN A 14 -0.06 1.78 -9.84
C GLN A 14 0.12 0.32 -9.42
N ALA A 15 0.08 0.01 -8.12
CA ALA A 15 0.22 -1.35 -7.62
C ALA A 15 -0.90 -2.27 -8.14
N LEU A 16 -2.15 -1.81 -8.08
CA LEU A 16 -3.30 -2.56 -8.62
C LEU A 16 -3.19 -2.76 -10.13
N LEU A 17 -2.77 -1.73 -10.88
CA LEU A 17 -2.56 -1.84 -12.32
C LEU A 17 -1.48 -2.87 -12.67
N ILE A 18 -0.34 -2.81 -11.99
CA ILE A 18 0.78 -3.74 -12.22
C ILE A 18 0.39 -5.16 -11.82
N ALA A 19 -0.31 -5.32 -10.70
CA ALA A 19 -0.69 -6.63 -10.20
C ALA A 19 -1.79 -7.27 -11.05
N LEU A 20 -2.86 -6.54 -11.34
CA LEU A 20 -4.08 -7.11 -11.92
C LEU A 20 -4.17 -6.96 -13.44
N GLY A 21 -3.26 -6.18 -14.04
CA GLY A 21 -3.32 -5.84 -15.47
C GLY A 21 -4.52 -4.95 -15.85
N ARG A 22 -5.19 -4.33 -14.87
CA ARG A 22 -6.31 -3.40 -15.06
C ARG A 22 -6.33 -2.33 -13.98
N ASP A 23 -7.06 -1.25 -14.22
CA ASP A 23 -7.33 -0.28 -13.18
C ASP A 23 -8.08 -0.91 -12.00
N GLY A 24 -7.71 -0.47 -10.80
CA GLY A 24 -8.45 -0.78 -9.58
C GLY A 24 -9.84 -0.14 -9.61
N SER A 25 -10.85 -0.88 -9.17
CA SER A 25 -12.18 -0.35 -8.92
C SER A 25 -12.14 0.64 -7.75
N ALA A 26 -13.15 1.50 -7.64
CA ALA A 26 -13.26 2.47 -6.55
C ALA A 26 -13.20 1.80 -5.16
N MET A 27 -13.81 0.62 -5.02
CA MET A 27 -13.79 -0.15 -3.77
C MET A 27 -12.39 -0.69 -3.46
N GLU A 28 -11.70 -1.27 -4.45
CA GLU A 28 -10.33 -1.81 -4.26
C GLU A 28 -9.34 -0.69 -3.89
N ILE A 29 -9.50 0.49 -4.49
CA ILE A 29 -8.70 1.66 -4.16
C ILE A 29 -8.97 2.10 -2.71
N GLU A 30 -10.23 2.21 -2.29
CA GLU A 30 -10.57 2.67 -0.95
C GLU A 30 -10.07 1.71 0.13
N VAL A 31 -10.29 0.40 -0.05
CA VAL A 31 -9.81 -0.63 0.88
C VAL A 31 -8.28 -0.65 0.95
N SER A 32 -7.61 -0.50 -0.19
CA SER A 32 -6.14 -0.42 -0.24
C SER A 32 -5.60 0.82 0.49
N LEU A 33 -6.27 1.96 0.35
CA LEU A 33 -5.93 3.19 1.06
C LEU A 33 -6.13 3.05 2.56
N GLU A 34 -7.24 2.46 3.01
CA GLU A 34 -7.49 2.18 4.42
C GLU A 34 -6.41 1.27 5.00
N PHE A 35 -6.07 0.19 4.30
CA PHE A 35 -4.99 -0.72 4.69
C PHE A 35 -3.67 0.04 4.86
N LEU A 36 -3.24 0.80 3.84
CA LEU A 36 -1.99 1.56 3.87
C LEU A 36 -1.95 2.59 5.00
N ARG A 37 -3.06 3.29 5.25
CA ARG A 37 -3.18 4.26 6.35
C ARG A 37 -3.00 3.58 7.70
N HIS A 38 -3.69 2.46 7.93
CA HIS A 38 -3.56 1.70 9.18
C HIS A 38 -2.13 1.21 9.39
N GLN A 39 -1.53 0.63 8.36
CA GLN A 39 -0.18 0.08 8.43
C GLN A 39 0.89 1.17 8.64
N ALA A 40 0.77 2.29 7.93
CA ALA A 40 1.65 3.43 8.12
C ALA A 40 1.50 4.04 9.52
N ALA A 41 0.27 4.23 10.02
CA ALA A 41 0.03 4.76 11.35
C ALA A 41 0.60 3.86 12.45
N GLU A 42 0.38 2.54 12.34
CA GLU A 42 0.90 1.57 13.31
C GLU A 42 2.43 1.58 13.32
N ARG A 43 3.10 1.57 12.16
CA ARG A 43 4.56 1.64 12.09
C ARG A 43 5.11 2.98 12.58
N GLN A 44 4.49 4.09 12.22
CA GLN A 44 4.91 5.42 12.66
C GLN A 44 4.75 5.63 14.16
N SER A 45 3.79 4.97 14.83
CA SER A 45 3.62 5.03 16.28
C SER A 45 4.85 4.57 17.07
N ARG A 46 5.71 3.75 16.44
CA ARG A 46 6.95 3.22 17.01
C ARG A 46 8.18 4.06 16.65
N ALA A 47 8.06 5.02 15.74
CA ALA A 47 9.15 5.88 15.28
C ALA A 47 9.36 7.07 16.23
N LYS A 48 10.62 7.41 16.49
CA LYS A 48 11.01 8.50 17.41
C LYS A 48 11.52 9.73 16.66
N THR A 49 12.03 9.54 15.45
CA THR A 49 12.56 10.59 14.57
C THR A 49 11.74 10.69 13.28
N ASP A 50 11.87 11.80 12.57
CA ASP A 50 11.17 11.96 11.29
C ASP A 50 11.73 11.04 10.20
N ASP A 51 13.04 10.74 10.24
CA ASP A 51 13.67 9.76 9.36
C ASP A 51 13.09 8.35 9.56
N GLU A 52 12.87 7.96 10.82
CA GLU A 52 12.22 6.69 11.16
C GLU A 52 10.75 6.68 10.73
N LYS A 53 10.02 7.80 10.82
CA LYS A 53 8.63 7.88 10.31
C LYS A 53 8.60 7.71 8.79
N MET A 54 9.55 8.32 8.06
CA MET A 54 9.65 8.15 6.61
C MET A 54 10.02 6.70 6.24
N ALA A 55 10.93 6.07 6.99
CA ALA A 55 11.27 4.66 6.81
C ALA A 55 10.06 3.74 7.10
N ALA A 56 9.31 4.03 8.17
CA ALA A 56 8.07 3.33 8.53
C ALA A 56 7.03 3.40 7.41
N THR A 57 6.83 4.58 6.80
CA THR A 57 5.94 4.75 5.64
C THR A 57 6.40 3.93 4.44
N ARG A 58 7.70 3.94 4.12
CA ARG A 58 8.23 3.11 3.01
C ARG A 58 8.02 1.62 3.27
N ALA A 59 8.21 1.15 4.51
CA ALA A 59 7.96 -0.24 4.87
C ALA A 59 6.48 -0.61 4.74
N ALA A 60 5.55 0.26 5.15
CA ALA A 60 4.12 0.04 4.95
C ALA A 60 3.75 -0.09 3.46
N VAL A 61 4.35 0.75 2.61
CA VAL A 61 4.18 0.65 1.15
C VAL A 61 4.74 -0.67 0.61
N ALA A 62 5.93 -1.09 1.05
CA ALA A 62 6.53 -2.33 0.60
C ALA A 62 5.68 -3.55 0.94
N ASP A 63 5.16 -3.62 2.17
CA ASP A 63 4.28 -4.71 2.60
C ASP A 63 2.96 -4.72 1.82
N TYR A 64 2.37 -3.55 1.56
CA TYR A 64 1.17 -3.45 0.73
C TYR A 64 1.43 -3.99 -0.68
N CYS A 65 2.53 -3.56 -1.32
CA CYS A 65 2.91 -4.07 -2.64
C CYS A 65 3.13 -5.58 -2.61
N GLN A 66 3.78 -6.11 -1.57
CA GLN A 66 3.96 -7.55 -1.40
C GLN A 66 2.62 -8.29 -1.29
N ALA A 67 1.68 -7.79 -0.49
CA ALA A 67 0.35 -8.38 -0.33
C ALA A 67 -0.42 -8.38 -1.66
N VAL A 68 -0.40 -7.27 -2.39
CA VAL A 68 -1.11 -7.12 -3.67
C VAL A 68 -0.47 -7.98 -4.77
N PHE A 69 0.86 -8.01 -4.88
CA PHE A 69 1.54 -8.85 -5.87
C PHE A 69 1.42 -10.34 -5.57
N GLY A 70 1.34 -10.72 -4.30
CA GLY A 70 1.06 -12.08 -3.86
C GLY A 70 -0.32 -12.60 -4.29
N LEU A 71 -1.27 -11.72 -4.65
CA LEU A 71 -2.58 -12.15 -5.20
C LEU A 71 -2.44 -12.91 -6.53
N ASN A 72 -1.36 -12.68 -7.28
CA ASN A 72 -1.08 -13.39 -8.53
C ASN A 72 -0.37 -14.73 -8.32
N GLU A 73 0.18 -14.99 -7.14
CA GLU A 73 1.01 -16.17 -6.87
C GLU A 73 0.18 -17.46 -6.69
N PHE A 74 -1.15 -17.36 -6.73
CA PHE A 74 -2.09 -18.48 -6.57
C PHE A 74 -2.88 -18.87 -7.84
N ILE A 75 -2.52 -18.34 -9.01
CA ILE A 75 -3.11 -18.79 -10.30
C ILE A 75 -2.17 -19.84 -10.91
N TYR A 76 -2.16 -21.05 -10.36
CA TYR A 76 -1.90 -22.35 -11.01
C TYR A 76 -1.66 -23.40 -9.91
N VAL A 77 -2.74 -24.02 -9.45
CA VAL A 77 -2.68 -25.37 -8.86
C VAL A 77 -3.41 -26.26 -9.87
N ASP A 78 -2.65 -27.06 -10.61
CA ASP A 78 -3.15 -28.12 -11.49
C ASP A 78 -3.69 -29.29 -10.66
#